data_AF-A0A349LMY7-F1
#
_entry.id   AF-A0A349LMY7-F1
#
_cell.length_a   1.000
_cell.length_b   1.000
_cell.length_c   1.000
_cell.angle_alpha   90.00
_cell.angle_beta   90.00
_cell.angle_gamma   90.00
#
_symmetry.space_group_name_H-M   'P 1'
#
loop_
_entity.id
_entity.type
_entity.pdbx_description
1 polymer ?
#
loop_
_entity_poly.entity_id
_entity_poly.type
_entity_poly.pdbx_seq_one_letter_code
_entity_poly.pdbx_strand_id
1 'polypeptide(L)'
;MKLLHLGVNHHTAPIDIRESVAVAPDVLQDSLIDLRKFLQIEEAEHQPEVRSLSMCNRMEIYCAANDVEYEDHHLEGRAFE
;
A
#
# COMPACT_ATOMS: atom_id res chain seq x y z
N MET A 1 -12.43 -9.67 -7.33
CA MET A 1 -11.30 -8.71 -7.31
C MET A 1 -11.51 -7.77 -6.14
N LYS A 2 -10.73 -7.94 -5.06
CA LYS A 2 -10.73 -7.02 -3.91
C LYS A 2 -9.54 -6.07 -4.10
N LEU A 3 -9.84 -4.79 -4.32
CA LEU A 3 -8.84 -3.74 -4.45
C LEU A 3 -8.70 -3.05 -3.09
N LEU A 4 -7.51 -3.13 -2.49
CA LEU A 4 -7.19 -2.37 -1.30
C LEU A 4 -6.72 -0.97 -1.71
N HIS A 5 -7.24 0.03 -1.03
CA HIS A 5 -6.79 1.41 -1.13
C HIS A 5 -6.39 1.89 0.26
N LEU A 6 -5.14 2.37 0.38
CA LEU A 6 -4.62 2.97 1.59
C LEU A 6 -3.97 4.30 1.25
N GLY A 7 -4.28 5.36 1.98
CA GLY A 7 -3.63 6.64 1.75
C GLY A 7 -4.20 7.79 2.53
N VAL A 8 -3.56 8.94 2.36
CA VAL A 8 -3.97 10.23 2.93
C VAL A 8 -4.16 11.24 1.80
N ASN A 9 -5.11 12.14 1.97
CA ASN A 9 -5.38 13.20 1.00
C ASN A 9 -5.65 14.52 1.73
N HIS A 10 -5.72 15.62 0.96
CA HIS A 10 -5.95 16.97 1.51
C HIS A 10 -7.25 17.15 2.31
N HIS A 11 -8.24 16.25 2.16
CA HIS A 11 -9.45 16.28 2.98
C HIS A 11 -9.27 15.57 4.32
N THR A 12 -8.35 14.61 4.42
CA THR A 12 -8.17 13.75 5.60
C THR A 12 -6.92 14.10 6.41
N ALA A 13 -5.94 14.78 5.81
CA ALA A 13 -4.68 15.12 6.46
C ALA A 13 -4.14 16.49 6.02
N PRO A 14 -3.58 17.28 6.96
CA PRO A 14 -2.85 18.51 6.63
C PRO A 14 -1.56 18.23 5.85
N ILE A 15 -0.90 19.29 5.37
CA ILE A 15 0.26 19.18 4.47
C ILE A 15 1.47 18.50 5.12
N ASP A 16 1.76 18.84 6.38
CA ASP A 16 2.84 18.27 7.20
C ASP A 16 2.73 16.74 7.33
N ILE A 17 1.52 16.22 7.56
CA ILE A 17 1.28 14.78 7.58
C ILE A 17 1.48 14.15 6.20
N ARG A 18 1.02 14.80 5.14
CA ARG A 18 1.17 14.27 3.77
C ARG A 18 2.62 14.25 3.30
N GLU A 19 3.41 15.24 3.71
CA GLU A 19 4.86 15.28 3.45
C GLU A 19 5.59 14.17 4.20
N SER A 20 5.18 13.84 5.43
CA SER A 20 5.80 12.79 6.23
C SER A 20 5.68 11.37 5.64
N VAL A 21 4.67 11.15 4.80
CA VAL A 21 4.41 9.85 4.14
C VAL A 21 4.69 9.88 2.64
N ALA A 22 5.14 11.02 2.09
CA ALA A 22 5.46 11.13 0.69
C ALA A 22 6.66 10.24 0.34
N VAL A 23 6.50 9.39 -0.68
CA VAL A 23 7.57 8.49 -1.13
C VAL A 23 8.37 9.18 -2.23
N ALA A 24 9.68 9.33 -1.99
CA ALA A 24 10.57 9.95 -2.95
C ALA A 24 10.79 9.03 -4.18
N PRO A 25 10.93 9.59 -5.40
CA PRO A 25 11.08 8.78 -6.62
C PRO A 25 12.26 7.80 -6.60
N ASP A 26 13.34 8.16 -5.92
CA ASP A 26 14.57 7.38 -5.77
C ASP A 26 14.39 6.10 -4.95
N VAL A 27 13.46 6.09 -3.98
CA VAL A 27 13.15 4.91 -3.15
C VAL A 27 11.86 4.19 -3.56
N LEU A 28 11.09 4.78 -4.49
CA LEU A 28 9.76 4.30 -4.86
C LEU A 28 9.77 2.86 -5.40
N GLN A 29 10.71 2.56 -6.29
CA GLN A 29 10.79 1.24 -6.90
C GLN A 29 11.08 0.15 -5.87
N ASP A 30 12.08 0.37 -5.01
CA ASP A 30 12.45 -0.57 -3.94
C ASP A 30 11.31 -0.72 -2.93
N SER A 31 10.67 0.39 -2.54
CA SER A 31 9.50 0.37 -1.65
C SER A 31 8.34 -0.45 -2.20
N LEU A 32 8.06 -0.35 -3.52
CA LEU A 32 7.00 -1.13 -4.17
C LEU A 32 7.36 -2.62 -4.25
N ILE A 33 8.64 -2.95 -4.48
CA ILE A 33 9.12 -4.34 -4.48
C ILE A 33 8.96 -4.96 -3.09
N ASP A 34 9.36 -4.23 -2.05
CA ASP A 34 9.27 -4.72 -0.68
C ASP A 34 7.83 -4.84 -0.22
N LEU A 35 6.96 -3.89 -0.58
CA LEU A 35 5.52 -4.00 -0.32
C LEU A 35 4.90 -5.19 -1.06
N ARG A 36 5.32 -5.47 -2.31
CA ARG A 36 4.86 -6.65 -3.04
C ARG A 36 5.28 -7.95 -2.35
N LYS A 37 6.50 -8.03 -1.84
CA LYS A 37 6.99 -9.18 -1.06
C LYS A 37 6.23 -9.33 0.26
N PHE A 38 5.98 -8.23 0.97
CA PHE A 38 5.21 -8.24 2.20
C PHE A 38 3.79 -8.77 1.99
N LEU A 39 3.16 -8.38 0.88
CA LEU A 39 1.81 -8.82 0.51
C LEU A 39 1.77 -10.22 -0.13
N GLN A 40 2.92 -10.78 -0.52
CA GLN A 40 2.97 -12.13 -1.04
C GLN A 40 2.66 -13.12 0.08
N ILE A 41 1.70 -14.00 -0.17
CA ILE A 41 1.37 -15.12 0.69
C ILE A 41 1.82 -16.40 -0.02
N GLU A 42 2.29 -17.40 0.74
CA GLU A 42 2.82 -18.65 0.20
C GLU A 42 1.78 -19.43 -0.63
N GLU A 43 0.50 -19.33 -0.28
CA GLU A 43 -0.59 -20.03 -0.97
C GLU A 43 -1.20 -19.27 -2.16
N ALA A 44 -0.75 -18.03 -2.43
CA ALA A 44 -1.31 -17.22 -3.52
C ALA A 44 -0.81 -17.68 -4.89
N GLU A 45 -1.75 -17.90 -5.82
CA GLU A 45 -1.46 -18.35 -7.20
C GLU A 45 -0.79 -17.27 -8.05
N HIS A 46 -1.16 -16.00 -7.84
CA HIS A 46 -0.61 -14.85 -8.54
C HIS A 46 0.16 -13.93 -7.59
N GLN A 47 1.14 -13.22 -8.16
CA GLN A 47 1.85 -12.19 -7.42
C GLN A 47 0.96 -10.95 -7.28
N PRO A 48 0.91 -10.31 -6.09
CA PRO A 48 0.12 -9.11 -5.88
C PRO A 48 0.59 -7.98 -6.81
N GLU A 49 -0.35 -7.18 -7.29
CA GLU A 49 -0.08 -5.96 -8.04
C GLU A 49 -0.18 -4.76 -7.10
N VAL A 50 0.82 -3.90 -7.12
CA VAL A 50 0.91 -2.73 -6.23
C VAL A 50 1.23 -1.50 -7.05
N ARG A 51 0.54 -0.40 -6.76
CA ARG A 51 0.77 0.90 -7.39
C ARG A 51 0.70 2.01 -6.35
N SER A 52 1.66 2.93 -6.38
CA SER A 52 1.59 4.16 -5.59
C SER A 52 1.24 5.37 -6.46
N LEU A 53 0.51 6.31 -5.87
CA LEU A 53 0.21 7.62 -6.40
C LEU A 53 0.63 8.68 -5.38
N SER A 54 1.78 9.31 -5.59
CA SER A 54 2.29 10.40 -4.78
C SER A 54 2.22 11.72 -5.56
N MET A 55 1.40 12.65 -5.07
CA MET A 55 1.23 14.00 -5.62
C MET A 55 1.10 15.00 -4.47
N CYS A 56 1.19 16.31 -4.74
CA CYS A 56 1.05 17.34 -3.68
C CYS A 56 -0.27 17.27 -2.89
N ASN A 57 -1.31 16.70 -3.49
CA ASN A 57 -2.65 16.65 -2.89
C ASN A 57 -3.01 15.31 -2.22
N ARG A 58 -2.24 14.26 -2.49
CA ARG A 58 -2.54 12.89 -2.04
C ARG A 58 -1.30 12.00 -2.07
N MET A 59 -1.23 11.10 -1.10
CA MET A 59 -0.31 9.99 -1.10
C MET A 59 -1.12 8.73 -0.89
N GLU A 60 -1.18 7.88 -1.90
CA GLU A 60 -2.06 6.72 -1.96
C GLU A 60 -1.32 5.50 -2.49
N ILE A 61 -1.74 4.32 -2.04
CA ILE A 61 -1.26 3.01 -2.43
C ILE A 61 -2.49 2.16 -2.78
N TYR A 62 -2.41 1.50 -3.92
CA TYR A 62 -3.43 0.60 -4.46
C TYR A 62 -2.83 -0.79 -4.59
N CYS A 63 -3.51 -1.79 -4.05
CA CYS A 63 -3.06 -3.17 -4.09
C CYS A 63 -4.17 -4.09 -4.60
N ALA A 64 -3.84 -4.96 -5.54
CA ALA A 64 -4.69 -6.08 -5.94
C ALA A 64 -4.00 -7.39 -5.50
N ALA A 65 -4.55 -8.03 -4.47
CA ALA A 65 -4.09 -9.31 -3.94
C ALA A 65 -5.30 -10.24 -3.86
N ASN A 66 -5.67 -10.84 -5.00
CA ASN A 66 -7.00 -11.43 -5.20
C ASN A 66 -7.10 -12.91 -4.86
N ASP A 67 -5.98 -13.60 -4.65
CA ASP A 67 -5.98 -15.07 -4.58
C ASP A 67 -6.27 -15.63 -3.19
N VAL A 68 -6.34 -14.76 -2.17
CA VAL A 68 -6.53 -15.18 -0.79
C VAL A 68 -7.69 -14.40 -0.18
N GLU A 69 -8.62 -15.12 0.43
CA GLU A 69 -9.60 -14.51 1.32
C GLU A 69 -8.90 -14.11 2.62
N TYR A 70 -8.67 -12.82 2.76
CA TYR A 70 -8.21 -12.24 4.01
C TYR A 70 -9.38 -12.19 5.01
N GLU A 71 -9.15 -12.67 6.23
CA GLU A 71 -9.98 -12.33 7.39
C GLU A 71 -9.98 -10.80 7.59
N ASP A 72 -11.06 -10.26 8.16
CA ASP A 72 -11.14 -8.84 8.47
C ASP A 72 -9.94 -8.41 9.34
N HIS A 73 -9.35 -7.26 9.03
CA HIS A 73 -8.17 -6.69 9.71
C HIS A 73 -6.87 -7.49 9.64
N HIS A 74 -6.75 -8.54 8.80
CA HIS A 74 -5.52 -9.34 8.69
C HIS A 74 -4.24 -8.51 8.45
N LEU A 75 -4.32 -7.45 7.63
CA LEU A 75 -3.17 -6.59 7.34
C LEU A 75 -2.80 -5.66 8.51
N GLU A 76 -3.77 -5.28 9.35
CA GLU A 76 -3.50 -4.43 10.53
C GLU A 76 -2.68 -5.20 11.56
N GLY A 77 -2.96 -6.49 11.75
CA GLY A 77 -2.18 -7.35 12.66
C GLY A 77 -0.71 -7.47 12.24
N ARG A 78 -0.43 -7.53 10.94
CA ARG A 78 0.93 -7.63 10.38
C ARG A 78 1.68 -6.30 10.32
N ALA A 79 0.98 -5.16 10.41
CA ALA A 79 1.60 -3.84 10.28
C ALA A 79 2.35 -3.38 11.55
N PHE A 80 2.10 -4.02 12.70
CA PHE A 80 2.66 -3.66 14.01
C PHE A 80 3.61 -4.73 14.60
N GLU A 81 3.91 -5.79 13.85
CA GLU A 81 4.98 -6.77 14.17
C GLU A 81 6.31 -6.33 13.56
#